data_AF-A0A6A5HNY2-F1
#
_entry.id   AF-A0A6A5HNY2-F1
#
_cell.length_a   1.000
_cell.length_b   1.000
_cell.length_c   1.000
_cell.angle_alpha   90.00
_cell.angle_beta   90.00
_cell.angle_gamma   90.00
#
_symmetry.space_group_name_H-M   'P 1'
#
loop_
_entity.id
_entity.type
_entity.pdbx_description
1 polymer ?
#
loop_
_entity_poly.entity_id
_entity_poly.type
_entity_poly.pdbx_seq_one_letter_code
_entity_poly.pdbx_strand_id
1 'polypeptide(L)'
;MTPPLSYPALKSVLEYVKVEKRIHLMARSKFLQRIDKAIPVYVKQFCMHTHYLSLDDFQFEVEHKPWYRNEDKKNGKLLMRYLKGRSSVNVDRAIFSCVNTSQDFSVKLDFTINKLKTMSCNLEALVPIINPRSFSLTDLSLRIDRHTNVDLEIVRSAQRVIFGRSDEIIGLEKLPNKSVYLRRQPLTDVVRIIKYWIQHGKEV
;
A
#
# COMPACT_ATOMS: atom_id res chain seq x y z
N MET A 1 -34.82 13.45 27.41
CA MET A 1 -33.54 12.85 26.95
C MET A 1 -33.77 12.30 25.57
N THR A 2 -32.93 12.65 24.59
CA THR A 2 -32.99 12.04 23.24
C THR A 2 -32.61 10.56 23.33
N PRO A 3 -33.33 9.65 22.62
CA PRO A 3 -32.97 8.24 22.60
C PRO A 3 -31.54 8.04 22.13
N PRO A 4 -30.78 7.08 22.70
CA PRO A 4 -29.48 6.71 22.15
C PRO A 4 -29.65 6.26 20.69
N LEU A 5 -28.67 6.60 19.85
CA LEU A 5 -28.65 6.16 18.44
C LEU A 5 -28.78 4.64 18.36
N SER A 6 -29.62 4.16 17.45
CA SER A 6 -29.72 2.73 17.15
C SER A 6 -28.40 2.19 16.58
N TYR A 7 -28.18 0.89 16.75
CA TYR A 7 -26.96 0.22 16.28
C TYR A 7 -26.69 0.42 14.78
N PRO A 8 -27.70 0.29 13.87
CA PRO A 8 -27.50 0.59 12.45
C PRO A 8 -27.12 2.06 12.20
N ALA A 9 -27.79 3.00 12.88
CA ALA A 9 -27.52 4.43 12.70
C ALA A 9 -26.09 4.79 13.13
N LEU A 10 -25.61 4.21 14.24
CA LEU A 10 -24.25 4.42 14.71
C LEU A 10 -23.21 3.83 13.75
N LYS A 11 -23.49 2.66 13.16
CA LYS A 11 -22.64 2.05 12.13
C LYS A 11 -22.49 2.97 10.92
N SER A 12 -23.61 3.47 10.39
CA SER A 12 -23.63 4.39 9.26
C SER A 12 -22.87 5.68 9.56
N VAL A 13 -23.06 6.28 10.74
CA VAL A 13 -22.32 7.49 11.11
C VAL A 13 -20.81 7.23 11.14
N LEU A 14 -20.37 6.17 11.81
CA LEU A 14 -18.94 5.85 11.94
C LEU A 14 -18.26 5.53 10.60
N GLU A 15 -18.99 5.02 9.62
CA GLU A 15 -18.48 4.76 8.28
C GLU A 15 -18.03 6.03 7.54
N TYR A 16 -18.75 7.14 7.75
CA TYR A 16 -18.44 8.44 7.12
C TYR A 16 -17.55 9.36 7.98
N VAL A 17 -17.20 8.96 9.20
CA VAL A 17 -16.24 9.71 10.03
C VAL A 17 -14.83 9.55 9.45
N LYS A 18 -14.11 10.67 9.26
CA LYS A 18 -12.69 10.68 8.88
C LYS A 18 -11.89 9.68 9.72
N VAL A 19 -11.07 8.85 9.07
CA VAL A 19 -10.34 7.75 9.70
C VAL A 19 -9.52 8.21 10.91
N GLU A 20 -8.83 9.34 10.83
CA GLU A 20 -8.12 9.96 11.96
C GLU A 20 -9.01 10.14 13.19
N LYS A 21 -10.16 10.80 13.02
CA LYS A 21 -11.11 11.06 14.12
C LYS A 21 -11.67 9.75 14.66
N ARG A 22 -11.96 8.81 13.76
CA ARG A 22 -12.45 7.46 14.09
C ARG A 22 -11.46 6.72 14.98
N ILE A 23 -10.17 6.73 14.64
CA ILE A 23 -9.08 6.15 15.43
C ILE A 23 -9.05 6.72 16.85
N HIS A 24 -9.14 8.05 17.00
CA HIS A 24 -9.17 8.70 18.32
C HIS A 24 -10.42 8.37 19.14
N LEU A 25 -11.60 8.29 18.50
CA LEU A 25 -12.84 7.88 19.17
C LEU A 25 -12.73 6.44 19.68
N MET A 26 -12.18 5.54 18.88
CA MET A 26 -12.02 4.14 19.26
C MET A 26 -11.02 3.94 20.39
N ALA A 27 -10.00 4.80 20.47
CA ALA A 27 -9.05 4.80 21.59
C ALA A 27 -9.72 4.99 22.95
N ARG A 28 -10.86 5.69 22.97
CA ARG A 28 -11.54 6.16 24.18
C ARG A 28 -12.77 5.32 24.56
N SER A 29 -13.25 4.45 23.68
CA SER A 29 -14.46 3.66 23.94
C SER A 29 -14.36 2.23 23.42
N LYS A 30 -14.31 1.26 24.34
CA LYS A 30 -14.36 -0.18 24.02
C LYS A 30 -15.67 -0.58 23.33
N PHE A 31 -16.78 0.08 23.66
CA PHE A 31 -18.08 -0.16 23.02
C PHE A 31 -18.02 0.22 21.54
N LEU A 32 -17.58 1.45 21.23
CA LEU A 32 -17.46 1.89 19.84
C LEU A 32 -16.44 1.04 19.08
N GLN A 33 -15.33 0.66 19.71
CA GLN A 33 -14.32 -0.21 19.10
C GLN A 33 -14.90 -1.55 18.61
N ARG A 34 -15.89 -2.13 19.30
CA ARG A 34 -16.54 -3.38 18.87
C ARG A 34 -17.37 -3.18 17.60
N ILE A 35 -18.12 -2.08 17.54
CA ILE A 35 -18.95 -1.73 16.37
C ILE A 35 -18.04 -1.41 15.18
N ASP A 36 -17.01 -0.62 15.45
CA ASP A 36 -16.05 -0.13 14.49
C ASP A 36 -15.33 -1.23 13.71
N LYS A 37 -14.96 -2.32 14.38
CA LYS A 37 -14.28 -3.47 13.76
C LYS A 37 -15.09 -4.12 12.63
N ALA A 38 -16.42 -4.06 12.68
CA ALA A 38 -17.31 -4.60 11.65
C ALA A 38 -17.54 -3.65 10.46
N ILE A 39 -17.01 -2.43 10.53
CA ILE A 39 -17.13 -1.43 9.46
C ILE A 39 -15.79 -1.38 8.71
N PRO A 40 -15.76 -1.61 7.39
CA PRO A 40 -14.53 -1.49 6.61
C PRO A 40 -13.86 -0.12 6.79
N VAL A 41 -12.55 -0.08 6.60
CA VAL A 41 -11.78 1.16 6.57
C VAL A 41 -11.46 1.46 5.12
N TYR A 42 -11.85 2.63 4.64
CA TYR A 42 -11.51 3.13 3.32
C TYR A 42 -10.58 4.31 3.48
N VAL A 43 -9.39 4.22 2.87
CA VAL A 43 -8.41 5.30 2.83
C VAL A 43 -7.96 5.54 1.39
N LYS A 44 -7.64 6.77 1.07
CA LYS A 44 -7.12 7.12 -0.26
C LYS A 44 -5.67 6.66 -0.40
N GLN A 45 -4.87 6.83 0.65
CA GLN A 45 -3.46 6.51 0.60
C GLN A 45 -2.98 5.85 1.88
N PHE A 46 -2.25 4.75 1.74
CA PHE A 46 -1.40 4.21 2.79
C PHE A 46 0.05 4.45 2.41
N CYS A 47 0.86 4.95 3.34
CA CYS A 47 2.31 5.03 3.13
C CYS A 47 3.03 4.32 4.26
N MET A 48 4.06 3.57 3.91
CA MET A 48 5.00 3.01 4.85
C MET A 48 6.42 3.23 4.36
N HIS A 49 7.20 3.82 5.25
CA HIS A 49 8.64 3.97 5.16
C HIS A 49 9.27 3.29 6.38
N THR A 50 10.57 3.00 6.32
CA THR A 50 11.35 2.47 7.46
C THR A 50 11.07 3.20 8.78
N HIS A 51 10.80 4.52 8.72
CA HIS A 51 10.69 5.36 9.90
C HIS A 51 9.29 5.92 10.11
N TYR A 52 8.35 5.71 9.20
CA TYR A 52 7.01 6.28 9.34
C TYR A 52 5.96 5.46 8.63
N LEU A 53 4.74 5.55 9.11
CA LEU A 53 3.56 4.95 8.54
C LEU A 53 2.49 6.05 8.47
N SER A 54 1.64 6.04 7.45
CA SER A 54 0.51 6.97 7.37
C SER A 54 -0.71 6.37 6.70
N LEU A 55 -1.88 6.88 7.10
CA LEU A 55 -3.16 6.69 6.43
C LEU A 55 -3.71 8.07 6.08
N ASP A 56 -3.84 8.36 4.79
CA ASP A 56 -4.19 9.68 4.26
C ASP A 56 -3.28 10.77 4.87
N ASP A 57 -3.88 11.79 5.47
CA ASP A 57 -3.18 12.91 6.11
C ASP A 57 -2.69 12.57 7.53
N PHE A 58 -2.99 11.36 8.02
CA PHE A 58 -2.64 10.94 9.37
C PHE A 58 -1.32 10.16 9.34
N GLN A 59 -0.23 10.84 9.68
CA GLN A 59 1.14 10.31 9.66
C GLN A 59 1.67 10.03 11.05
N PHE A 60 2.60 9.07 11.14
CA PHE A 60 3.18 8.56 12.37
C PHE A 60 4.58 8.05 12.15
N GLU A 61 5.43 8.12 13.16
CA GLU A 61 6.81 7.66 13.04
C GLU A 61 7.11 6.42 13.89
N VAL A 62 7.80 5.46 13.27
CA VAL A 62 8.17 4.15 13.81
C VAL A 62 9.51 4.24 14.55
N GLU A 63 10.42 5.14 14.15
CA GLU A 63 11.72 5.33 14.78
C GLU A 63 11.90 6.73 15.38
N HIS A 64 12.57 6.79 16.53
CA HIS A 64 12.80 8.03 17.27
C HIS A 64 14.00 8.79 16.70
N LYS A 65 13.76 9.88 15.98
CA LYS A 65 14.80 10.87 15.66
C LYS A 65 14.57 12.17 16.46
N PRO A 66 15.64 12.91 16.82
CA PRO A 66 15.55 14.03 17.76
C PRO A 66 14.75 15.24 17.27
N TRP A 67 14.37 15.29 15.99
CA TRP A 67 13.64 16.42 15.38
C TRP A 67 12.11 16.27 15.37
N TYR A 68 11.54 15.30 16.11
CA TYR A 68 10.11 14.96 16.05
C TYR A 68 9.34 15.21 17.35
N ARG A 69 8.02 15.41 17.25
CA ARG A 69 7.15 15.73 18.40
C ARG A 69 6.69 14.46 19.11
N ASN A 70 6.53 14.52 20.42
CA ASN A 70 5.99 13.42 21.23
C ASN A 70 4.58 12.96 20.79
N GLU A 71 3.82 13.84 20.14
CA GLU A 71 2.47 13.56 19.62
C GLU A 71 2.51 12.50 18.51
N ASP A 72 3.51 12.55 17.62
CA ASP A 72 3.66 11.64 16.47
C ASP A 72 3.85 10.19 16.95
N LYS A 73 4.62 10.00 18.03
CA LYS A 73 4.85 8.69 18.67
C LYS A 73 3.57 8.12 19.30
N LYS A 74 2.78 8.95 19.99
CA LYS A 74 1.53 8.53 20.63
C LYS A 74 0.51 8.11 19.57
N ASN A 75 0.45 8.90 18.52
CA ASN A 75 -0.37 8.66 17.35
C ASN A 75 0.02 7.30 16.71
N GLY A 76 1.32 6.99 16.56
CA GLY A 76 1.76 5.76 15.89
C GLY A 76 1.35 4.47 16.60
N LYS A 77 1.51 4.44 17.93
CA LYS A 77 1.01 3.34 18.75
C LYS A 77 -0.50 3.17 18.61
N LEU A 78 -1.22 4.29 18.48
CA LEU A 78 -2.66 4.26 18.33
C LEU A 78 -3.09 3.70 16.96
N LEU A 79 -2.45 4.14 15.87
CA LEU A 79 -2.76 3.59 14.56
C LEU A 79 -2.41 2.10 14.45
N MET A 80 -1.23 1.69 14.93
CA MET A 80 -0.84 0.29 14.86
C MET A 80 -1.83 -0.59 15.62
N ARG A 81 -2.30 -0.14 16.80
CA ARG A 81 -3.37 -0.82 17.56
C ARG A 81 -4.69 -0.85 16.81
N TYR A 82 -5.04 0.23 16.11
CA TYR A 82 -6.26 0.30 15.32
C TYR A 82 -6.22 -0.69 14.16
N LEU A 83 -5.11 -0.74 13.40
CA LEU A 83 -4.91 -1.65 12.27
C LEU A 83 -4.85 -3.13 12.71
N LYS A 84 -4.18 -3.45 13.82
CA LYS A 84 -4.08 -4.82 14.34
C LYS A 84 -5.43 -5.48 14.65
N GLY A 85 -6.46 -4.67 14.89
CA GLY A 85 -7.81 -5.15 15.15
C GLY A 85 -8.68 -5.30 13.91
N ARG A 86 -8.17 -5.02 12.70
CA ARG A 86 -8.95 -5.02 11.45
C ARG A 86 -8.76 -6.30 10.66
N SER A 87 -9.86 -6.80 10.10
CA SER A 87 -9.88 -7.94 9.18
C SER A 87 -9.60 -7.53 7.72
N SER A 88 -9.87 -6.28 7.36
CA SER A 88 -9.64 -5.77 6.00
C SER A 88 -9.54 -4.24 6.03
N VAL A 89 -8.61 -3.70 5.23
CA VAL A 89 -8.47 -2.26 5.01
C VAL A 89 -8.40 -2.02 3.50
N ASN A 90 -9.33 -1.22 2.99
CA ASN A 90 -9.41 -0.84 1.58
C ASN A 90 -8.59 0.44 1.37
N VAL A 91 -7.62 0.39 0.48
CA VAL A 91 -6.68 1.48 0.21
C VAL A 91 -6.65 1.73 -1.28
N ASP A 92 -6.99 2.94 -1.74
CA ASP A 92 -6.87 3.21 -3.19
C ASP A 92 -5.42 3.12 -3.67
N ARG A 93 -4.48 3.70 -2.90
CA ARG A 93 -3.05 3.66 -3.21
C ARG A 93 -2.19 3.27 -2.01
N ALA A 94 -1.50 2.14 -2.11
CA ALA A 94 -0.47 1.76 -1.16
C ALA A 94 0.92 2.19 -1.65
N ILE A 95 1.71 2.81 -0.78
CA ILE A 95 3.08 3.24 -1.05
C ILE A 95 4.00 2.60 -0.01
N PHE A 96 4.99 1.84 -0.47
CA PHE A 96 6.04 1.26 0.36
C PHE A 96 7.39 1.84 -0.06
N SER A 97 8.22 2.19 0.91
CA SER A 97 9.54 2.75 0.66
C SER A 97 10.55 2.23 1.67
N CYS A 98 11.67 1.66 1.19
CA CYS A 98 12.73 1.13 2.05
C CYS A 98 12.23 0.06 3.05
N VAL A 99 11.26 -0.76 2.60
CA VAL A 99 10.66 -1.86 3.37
C VAL A 99 11.22 -3.18 2.86
N ASN A 100 11.92 -3.92 3.71
CA ASN A 100 12.77 -5.04 3.28
C ASN A 100 12.42 -6.37 3.95
N THR A 101 11.66 -6.37 5.05
CA THR A 101 11.32 -7.61 5.75
C THR A 101 9.85 -7.69 6.12
N SER A 102 9.32 -8.92 6.23
CA SER A 102 8.01 -9.14 6.82
C SER A 102 7.95 -8.73 8.30
N GLN A 103 9.10 -8.62 8.97
CA GLN A 103 9.20 -8.16 10.37
C GLN A 103 8.90 -6.67 10.52
N ASP A 104 9.09 -5.87 9.45
CA ASP A 104 8.65 -4.46 9.42
C ASP A 104 7.12 -4.37 9.67
N PHE A 105 6.39 -5.45 9.36
CA PHE A 105 4.97 -5.62 9.59
C PHE A 105 4.70 -6.51 10.82
N SER A 106 4.76 -5.93 12.02
CA SER A 106 4.35 -6.63 13.25
C SER A 106 2.84 -6.98 13.32
N VAL A 107 2.08 -6.64 12.28
CA VAL A 107 0.64 -6.83 12.16
C VAL A 107 0.34 -7.57 10.87
N LYS A 108 -0.50 -8.62 10.96
CA LYS A 108 -1.13 -9.23 9.79
C LYS A 108 -2.09 -8.21 9.17
N LEU A 109 -1.63 -7.50 8.15
CA LEU A 109 -2.44 -6.58 7.36
C LEU A 109 -3.00 -7.36 6.16
N ASP A 110 -4.28 -7.11 5.84
CA ASP A 110 -4.95 -7.66 4.66
C ASP A 110 -5.47 -6.48 3.82
N PHE A 111 -4.55 -5.84 3.10
CA PHE A 111 -4.86 -4.65 2.32
C PHE A 111 -5.52 -5.02 1.00
N THR A 112 -6.73 -4.50 0.78
CA THR A 112 -7.33 -4.50 -0.55
C THR A 112 -6.94 -3.22 -1.26
N ILE A 113 -6.15 -3.32 -2.34
CA ILE A 113 -5.52 -2.16 -3.00
C ILE A 113 -5.88 -2.04 -4.49
N ASN A 114 -6.00 -0.82 -4.99
CA ASN A 114 -6.17 -0.56 -6.43
C ASN A 114 -4.85 -0.22 -7.12
N LYS A 115 -3.95 0.45 -6.39
CA LYS A 115 -2.67 0.97 -6.89
C LYS A 115 -1.56 0.66 -5.90
N LEU A 116 -0.40 0.25 -6.41
CA LEU A 116 0.79 -0.01 -5.62
C LEU A 116 1.96 0.81 -6.14
N LYS A 117 2.69 1.45 -5.22
CA LYS A 117 3.99 2.07 -5.50
C LYS A 117 5.02 1.54 -4.53
N THR A 118 6.13 1.03 -5.05
CA THR A 118 7.28 0.60 -4.25
C THR A 118 8.53 1.39 -4.61
N MET A 119 9.36 1.65 -3.62
CA MET A 119 10.63 2.35 -3.77
C MET A 119 11.66 1.65 -2.90
N SER A 120 12.67 1.01 -3.49
CA SER A 120 13.71 0.32 -2.71
C SER A 120 13.10 -0.71 -1.73
N CYS A 121 12.18 -1.54 -2.22
CA CYS A 121 11.47 -2.54 -1.43
C CYS A 121 11.63 -3.93 -2.03
N ASN A 122 11.65 -4.95 -1.17
CA ASN A 122 11.46 -6.33 -1.59
C ASN A 122 9.96 -6.57 -1.88
N LEU A 123 9.58 -6.67 -3.15
CA LEU A 123 8.18 -6.88 -3.55
C LEU A 123 7.62 -8.22 -3.04
N GLU A 124 8.44 -9.28 -2.98
CA GLU A 124 8.03 -10.58 -2.45
C GLU A 124 7.64 -10.51 -0.97
N ALA A 125 8.32 -9.66 -0.19
CA ALA A 125 8.00 -9.43 1.21
C ALA A 125 6.65 -8.70 1.42
N LEU A 126 6.14 -8.02 0.38
CA LEU A 126 4.85 -7.32 0.41
C LEU A 126 3.68 -8.22 -0.03
N VAL A 127 3.94 -9.33 -0.73
CA VAL A 127 2.87 -10.24 -1.19
C VAL A 127 2.00 -10.74 -0.03
N PRO A 128 2.54 -11.16 1.14
CA PRO A 128 1.73 -11.69 2.24
C PRO A 128 0.80 -10.67 2.91
N ILE A 129 1.02 -9.36 2.73
CA ILE A 129 0.20 -8.30 3.36
C ILE A 129 -0.85 -7.70 2.40
N ILE A 130 -0.80 -8.06 1.13
CA ILE A 130 -1.73 -7.62 0.09
C ILE A 130 -2.76 -8.71 -0.10
N ASN A 131 -4.05 -8.34 -0.06
CA ASN A 131 -5.13 -9.25 -0.37
C ASN A 131 -4.97 -9.74 -1.82
N PRO A 132 -4.93 -11.06 -2.10
CA PRO A 132 -4.78 -11.59 -3.46
C PRO A 132 -5.84 -11.10 -4.45
N ARG A 133 -7.03 -10.70 -3.98
CA ARG A 133 -8.06 -10.07 -4.82
C ARG A 133 -7.62 -8.74 -5.44
N SER A 134 -6.53 -8.16 -4.93
CA SER A 134 -5.93 -6.91 -5.40
C SER A 134 -4.87 -7.11 -6.47
N PHE A 135 -4.54 -8.34 -6.87
CA PHE A 135 -3.45 -8.59 -7.81
C PHE A 135 -3.72 -7.96 -9.19
N SER A 136 -5.00 -7.87 -9.60
CA SER A 136 -5.43 -7.08 -10.75
C SER A 136 -5.36 -5.56 -10.49
N LEU A 137 -4.17 -5.05 -10.20
CA LEU A 137 -3.91 -3.64 -9.93
C LEU A 137 -4.20 -2.80 -11.17
N THR A 138 -4.81 -1.63 -10.97
CA THR A 138 -4.92 -0.61 -12.03
C THR A 138 -3.56 0.00 -12.34
N ASP A 139 -2.73 0.17 -11.32
CA ASP A 139 -1.42 0.80 -11.41
C ASP A 139 -0.40 0.12 -10.48
N LEU A 140 0.72 -0.30 -11.06
CA LEU A 140 1.88 -0.78 -10.33
C LEU A 140 3.11 0.06 -10.70
N SER A 141 3.69 0.76 -9.74
CA SER A 141 4.92 1.54 -9.93
C SER A 141 6.04 0.94 -9.08
N LEU A 142 7.11 0.53 -9.73
CA LEU A 142 8.26 -0.11 -9.09
C LEU A 142 9.50 0.75 -9.31
N ARG A 143 10.19 1.15 -8.24
CA ARG A 143 11.57 1.63 -8.32
C ARG A 143 12.46 0.61 -7.64
N ILE A 144 13.18 -0.11 -8.47
CA ILE A 144 14.01 -1.26 -8.12
C ILE A 144 15.46 -0.76 -7.97
N ASP A 145 16.08 -1.00 -6.84
CA ASP A 145 17.45 -0.58 -6.52
C ASP A 145 18.43 -1.75 -6.39
N ARG A 146 17.97 -2.97 -6.67
CA ARG A 146 18.73 -4.22 -6.68
C ARG A 146 18.16 -5.15 -7.73
N HIS A 147 18.96 -6.07 -8.27
CA HIS A 147 18.45 -7.12 -9.16
C HIS A 147 17.28 -7.87 -8.51
N THR A 148 16.09 -7.70 -9.08
CA THR A 148 14.83 -8.25 -8.56
C THR A 148 14.15 -8.99 -9.69
N ASN A 149 13.73 -10.23 -9.41
CA ASN A 149 12.87 -10.95 -10.35
C ASN A 149 11.48 -10.29 -10.34
N VAL A 150 11.13 -9.63 -11.44
CA VAL A 150 9.82 -8.96 -11.60
C VAL A 150 8.74 -9.92 -12.08
N ASP A 151 9.07 -11.19 -12.26
CA ASP A 151 8.16 -12.24 -12.74
C ASP A 151 7.23 -12.78 -11.65
N LEU A 152 6.55 -11.86 -10.95
CA LEU A 152 5.63 -12.15 -9.85
C LEU A 152 4.19 -12.01 -10.34
N GLU A 153 3.27 -12.79 -9.76
CA GLU A 153 1.84 -12.76 -10.15
C GLU A 153 1.23 -11.35 -10.05
N ILE A 154 1.54 -10.61 -8.97
CA ILE A 154 1.12 -9.22 -8.77
C ILE A 154 1.64 -8.26 -9.85
N VAL A 155 2.79 -8.57 -10.46
CA VAL A 155 3.33 -7.80 -11.59
C VAL A 155 2.62 -8.19 -12.87
N ARG A 156 2.52 -9.50 -13.17
CA ARG A 156 1.90 -10.01 -14.41
C ARG A 156 0.43 -9.62 -14.56
N SER A 157 -0.32 -9.56 -13.46
CA SER A 157 -1.75 -9.28 -13.46
C SER A 157 -2.11 -7.80 -13.40
N ALA A 158 -1.15 -6.91 -13.17
CA ALA A 158 -1.38 -5.47 -13.18
C ALA A 158 -1.74 -4.96 -14.60
N GLN A 159 -2.64 -3.99 -14.70
CA GLN A 159 -3.04 -3.41 -15.98
C GLN A 159 -1.94 -2.52 -16.56
N ARG A 160 -1.45 -1.60 -15.73
CA ARG A 160 -0.35 -0.68 -16.07
C ARG A 160 0.81 -0.87 -15.11
N VAL A 161 2.00 -1.11 -15.65
CA VAL A 161 3.24 -1.24 -14.87
C VAL A 161 4.21 -0.14 -15.25
N ILE A 162 4.78 0.52 -14.25
CA ILE A 162 5.75 1.60 -14.39
C ILE A 162 7.05 1.15 -13.72
N PHE A 163 8.11 1.03 -14.51
CA PHE A 163 9.46 0.76 -14.01
C PHE A 163 10.25 2.07 -13.95
N GLY A 164 10.58 2.51 -12.73
CA GLY A 164 11.52 3.59 -12.47
C GLY A 164 12.98 3.16 -12.64
N ARG A 165 13.92 4.07 -12.34
CA ARG A 165 15.37 3.80 -12.36
C ARG A 165 15.66 2.44 -11.76
N SER A 166 16.29 1.57 -12.53
CA SER A 166 16.67 0.22 -12.14
C SER A 166 18.05 -0.11 -12.67
N ASP A 167 18.77 -0.92 -11.91
CA ASP A 167 19.81 -1.77 -12.48
C ASP A 167 19.12 -2.86 -13.32
N GLU A 168 19.81 -3.40 -14.33
CA GLU A 168 19.29 -4.30 -15.38
C GLU A 168 18.07 -5.17 -14.94
N ILE A 169 16.89 -4.89 -15.49
CA ILE A 169 15.66 -5.68 -15.25
C ILE A 169 15.57 -6.76 -16.32
N ILE A 170 15.81 -8.01 -15.92
CA ILE A 170 15.74 -9.17 -16.80
C ILE A 170 14.27 -9.57 -17.02
N GLY A 171 13.89 -9.85 -18.27
CA GLY A 171 12.57 -10.43 -18.61
C GLY A 171 11.43 -9.42 -18.73
N LEU A 172 11.72 -8.12 -18.65
CA LEU A 172 10.72 -7.05 -18.78
C LEU A 172 10.01 -7.11 -20.15
N GLU A 173 10.74 -7.51 -21.19
CA GLU A 173 10.23 -7.62 -22.55
C GLU A 173 9.13 -8.69 -22.68
N LYS A 174 9.12 -9.70 -21.80
CA LYS A 174 8.16 -10.82 -21.79
C LYS A 174 6.90 -10.56 -20.97
N LEU A 175 6.77 -9.38 -20.37
CA LEU A 175 5.66 -9.07 -19.48
C LEU A 175 4.32 -9.00 -20.24
N PRO A 176 3.26 -9.69 -19.74
CA PRO A 176 1.96 -9.74 -20.41
C PRO A 176 1.12 -8.47 -20.22
N ASN A 177 1.62 -7.48 -19.48
CA ASN A 177 0.87 -6.28 -19.11
C ASN A 177 0.42 -5.48 -20.34
N LYS A 178 -0.80 -4.95 -20.27
CA LYS A 178 -1.41 -4.12 -21.33
C LYS A 178 -0.59 -2.86 -21.59
N SER A 179 -0.09 -2.20 -20.55
CA SER A 179 0.73 -1.00 -20.68
C SER A 179 1.96 -1.07 -19.79
N VAL A 180 3.13 -0.85 -20.37
CA VAL A 180 4.42 -0.82 -19.66
C VAL A 180 5.08 0.53 -19.91
N TYR A 181 5.44 1.25 -18.85
CA TYR A 181 6.13 2.53 -18.93
C TYR A 181 7.53 2.42 -18.32
N LEU A 182 8.53 2.86 -19.07
CA LEU A 182 9.93 2.81 -18.67
C LEU A 182 10.43 4.23 -18.37
N ARG A 183 10.88 4.47 -17.15
CA ARG A 183 11.35 5.78 -16.70
C ARG A 183 12.81 5.72 -16.30
N ARG A 184 13.63 6.57 -16.93
CA ARG A 184 15.08 6.72 -16.63
C ARG A 184 15.85 5.39 -16.77
N GLN A 185 15.56 4.67 -17.86
CA GLN A 185 16.26 3.45 -18.26
C GLN A 185 17.40 3.77 -19.24
N PRO A 186 18.47 2.95 -19.30
CA PRO A 186 19.48 3.05 -20.35
C PRO A 186 18.83 2.93 -21.74
N LEU A 187 19.24 3.79 -22.68
CA LEU A 187 18.68 3.79 -24.04
C LEU A 187 18.88 2.44 -24.75
N THR A 188 20.00 1.77 -24.50
CA THR A 188 20.33 0.44 -25.02
C THR A 188 19.29 -0.60 -24.63
N ASP A 189 18.86 -0.60 -23.38
CA ASP A 189 17.84 -1.53 -22.86
C ASP A 189 16.46 -1.21 -23.43
N VAL A 190 16.10 0.08 -23.48
CA VAL A 190 14.84 0.53 -24.08
C VAL A 190 14.74 0.09 -25.54
N VAL A 191 15.79 0.30 -26.33
CA VAL A 191 15.83 -0.12 -27.74
C VAL A 191 15.73 -1.63 -27.88
N ARG A 192 16.42 -2.41 -27.03
CA ARG A 192 16.32 -3.88 -27.00
C ARG A 192 14.88 -4.34 -26.74
N ILE A 193 14.22 -3.76 -25.74
CA ILE A 193 12.85 -4.10 -25.34
C ILE A 193 11.85 -3.73 -26.46
N ILE A 194 11.96 -2.53 -27.02
CA ILE A 194 11.09 -2.07 -28.12
C ILE A 194 11.22 -3.00 -29.33
N LYS A 195 12.45 -3.38 -29.71
CA LYS A 195 12.67 -4.32 -30.82
C LYS A 195 11.98 -5.66 -30.55
N TYR A 196 12.09 -6.18 -29.33
CA TYR A 196 11.41 -7.41 -28.94
C TYR A 196 9.88 -7.27 -29.04
N TRP A 197 9.31 -6.18 -28.54
CA TRP A 197 7.86 -5.93 -28.61
C TRP A 197 7.34 -5.83 -30.03
N ILE A 198 8.03 -5.10 -30.92
CA ILE A 198 7.69 -5.03 -32.34
C ILE A 198 7.74 -6.43 -32.99
N GLN A 199 8.80 -7.21 -32.72
CA GLN A 199 8.94 -8.57 -33.25
C GLN A 199 7.82 -9.52 -32.79
N HIS A 200 7.22 -9.27 -31.62
CA HIS A 200 6.17 -10.12 -31.04
C HIS A 200 4.78 -9.47 -31.14
N GLY A 201 4.62 -8.43 -31.98
CA GLY A 201 3.32 -7.82 -32.28
C GLY A 201 2.70 -7.00 -31.14
N LYS A 202 3.50 -6.58 -30.15
CA LYS A 202 3.04 -5.67 -29.10
C LYS A 202 3.13 -4.22 -29.60
N GLU A 203 2.08 -3.45 -29.35
CA GLU A 203 2.04 -2.01 -29.63
C GLU A 203 3.06 -1.27 -28.75
N VAL A 204 3.84 -0.36 -29.35
CA VAL A 204 4.91 0.41 -28.70
C VAL A 204 4.66 1.90 -28.81
#